data_AF-A0A7J0A8I9-F1
#
_entry.id   AF-A0A7J0A8I9-F1
#
_cell.length_a   1.000
_cell.length_b   1.000
_cell.length_c   1.000
_cell.angle_alpha   90.00
_cell.angle_beta   90.00
_cell.angle_gamma   90.00
#
_symmetry.space_group_name_H-M   'P 1'
#
loop_
_entity.id
_entity.type
_entity.pdbx_description
1 polymer ?
#
loop_
_entity_poly.entity_id
_entity_poly.type
_entity_poly.pdbx_seq_one_letter_code
_entity_poly.pdbx_strand_id
1 'polypeptide(L)'
;MSKKRYAEYFEECCKETGVYILTIGWKGGGGHATVLQRFEDGTLKYIEPQVYSERSGAKRSIDELCESGATKPYPKRGVLRVDNKLFDTKFASIFDK
;
A
#
# COMPACT_ATOMS: atom_id res chain seq x y z
N MET A 1 9.54 -8.38 -12.18
CA MET A 1 8.64 -7.22 -12.12
C MET A 1 9.44 -5.96 -12.33
N SER A 2 9.10 -5.19 -13.36
CA SER A 2 9.66 -3.86 -13.60
C SER A 2 8.76 -2.80 -12.98
N LYS A 3 9.25 -1.54 -12.89
CA LYS A 3 8.44 -0.39 -12.46
C LYS A 3 7.12 -0.31 -13.23
N LYS A 4 7.19 -0.41 -14.57
CA LYS A 4 6.01 -0.38 -15.45
C LYS A 4 5.01 -1.49 -15.12
N ARG A 5 5.48 -2.72 -14.92
CA ARG A 5 4.59 -3.85 -14.59
C ARG A 5 3.96 -3.73 -13.21
N TYR A 6 4.66 -3.13 -12.24
CA TYR A 6 4.05 -2.81 -10.94
C TYR A 6 2.96 -1.75 -11.07
N ALA A 7 3.20 -0.68 -11.84
CA ALA A 7 2.20 0.35 -12.07
C ALA A 7 0.94 -0.23 -12.73
N GLU A 8 1.09 -1.02 -13.80
CA GLU A 8 -0.02 -1.72 -14.45
C GLU A 8 -0.78 -2.63 -13.48
N TYR A 9 -0.06 -3.40 -12.66
CA TYR A 9 -0.65 -4.29 -11.66
C TYR A 9 -1.46 -3.52 -10.61
N PHE A 10 -0.92 -2.43 -10.07
CA PHE A 10 -1.62 -1.65 -9.05
C PHE A 10 -2.83 -0.90 -9.61
N GLU A 11 -2.73 -0.34 -10.81
CA GLU A 11 -3.86 0.30 -11.49
C GLU A 11 -5.00 -0.69 -11.75
N GLU A 12 -4.69 -1.90 -12.22
CA GLU A 12 -5.69 -2.94 -12.48
C GLU A 12 -6.33 -3.46 -11.18
N CYS A 13 -5.54 -3.78 -10.16
CA CYS A 13 -6.07 -4.30 -8.90
C CYS A 13 -6.80 -3.24 -8.05
N CYS A 14 -6.45 -1.96 -8.20
CA CYS A 14 -7.02 -0.85 -7.43
C CYS A 14 -7.85 0.08 -8.32
N LYS A 15 -8.61 -0.49 -9.28
CA LYS A 15 -9.38 0.27 -10.27
C LYS A 15 -10.54 1.05 -9.65
N GLU A 16 -11.14 0.51 -8.61
CA GLU A 16 -12.27 1.13 -7.93
C GLU A 16 -11.81 2.06 -6.81
N THR A 17 -12.60 3.10 -6.51
CA THR A 17 -12.37 3.94 -5.32
C THR A 17 -12.46 3.05 -4.08
N GLY A 18 -11.45 3.13 -3.21
CA GLY A 18 -11.38 2.24 -2.07
C GLY A 18 -9.98 2.11 -1.48
N VAL A 19 -9.90 1.21 -0.50
CA VAL A 19 -8.69 0.97 0.28
C VAL A 19 -8.33 -0.51 0.17
N TYR A 20 -7.05 -0.75 -0.05
CA TYR A 20 -6.49 -2.05 -0.34
C TYR A 20 -5.26 -2.30 0.53
N ILE A 21 -5.06 -3.52 1.00
CA ILE A 21 -3.83 -3.96 1.64
C ILE A 21 -2.95 -4.58 0.57
N LEU A 22 -1.70 -4.11 0.48
CA LEU A 22 -0.68 -4.71 -0.36
C LEU A 22 0.33 -5.43 0.51
N THR A 23 0.63 -6.68 0.15
CA THR A 23 1.86 -7.35 0.57
C THR A 23 2.86 -7.33 -0.58
N ILE A 24 4.09 -6.91 -0.31
CA ILE A 24 5.15 -6.76 -1.32
C ILE A 24 6.51 -7.15 -0.72
N GLY A 25 7.53 -7.32 -1.56
CA GLY A 25 8.91 -7.43 -1.10
C GLY A 25 9.77 -6.37 -1.77
N TRP A 26 10.93 -6.06 -1.17
CA TRP A 26 11.81 -4.98 -1.65
C TRP A 26 12.95 -5.46 -2.54
N LYS A 27 13.48 -4.55 -3.37
CA LYS A 27 14.80 -4.70 -4.02
C LYS A 27 15.88 -4.67 -2.93
N GLY A 28 16.41 -5.83 -2.58
CA GLY A 28 17.35 -5.99 -1.46
C GLY A 28 16.87 -7.01 -0.42
N GLY A 29 15.62 -7.46 -0.52
CA GLY A 29 15.06 -8.45 0.40
C GLY A 29 14.18 -7.82 1.49
N GLY A 30 13.52 -8.67 2.26
CA GLY A 30 12.48 -8.26 3.21
C GLY A 30 11.09 -8.28 2.58
N GLY A 31 10.11 -8.66 3.41
CA GLY A 31 8.69 -8.50 3.11
C GLY A 31 8.18 -7.21 3.73
N HIS A 32 7.12 -6.66 3.14
CA HIS A 32 6.46 -5.47 3.64
C HIS A 32 4.96 -5.55 3.39
N ALA A 33 4.18 -4.90 4.24
CA ALA A 33 2.75 -4.74 4.11
C ALA A 33 2.40 -3.25 4.25
N THR A 34 1.65 -2.74 3.29
CA THR A 34 1.26 -1.34 3.20
C THR A 34 -0.19 -1.23 2.71
N VAL A 35 -0.70 -0.01 2.66
CA VAL A 35 -2.04 0.30 2.16
C VAL A 35 -1.92 1.01 0.83
N LEU A 36 -2.71 0.59 -0.16
CA LEU A 36 -3.01 1.37 -1.36
C LEU A 36 -4.40 1.98 -1.21
N GLN A 37 -4.57 3.23 -1.63
CA GLN A 37 -5.88 3.89 -1.61
C GLN A 37 -6.12 4.61 -2.93
N ARG A 38 -7.21 4.22 -3.60
CA ARG A 38 -7.79 4.96 -4.72
C ARG A 38 -8.76 5.98 -4.13
N PHE A 39 -8.50 7.25 -4.38
CA PHE A 39 -9.35 8.36 -3.94
C PHE A 39 -10.43 8.66 -4.97
N GLU A 40 -11.44 9.43 -4.56
CA GLU A 40 -12.58 9.81 -5.42
C GLU A 40 -12.16 10.61 -6.66
N ASP A 41 -11.04 11.34 -6.58
CA ASP A 41 -10.44 12.05 -7.72
C ASP A 41 -9.69 11.13 -8.70
N GLY A 42 -9.75 9.82 -8.47
CA GLY A 42 -9.08 8.80 -9.28
C GLY A 42 -7.60 8.61 -8.96
N THR A 43 -7.00 9.42 -8.08
CA THR A 43 -5.58 9.26 -7.73
C THR A 43 -5.35 8.00 -6.90
N LEU A 44 -4.25 7.30 -7.18
CA LEU A 44 -3.76 6.19 -6.37
C LEU A 44 -2.55 6.66 -5.57
N LYS A 45 -2.58 6.42 -4.25
CA LYS A 45 -1.44 6.62 -3.36
C LYS A 45 -1.22 5.36 -2.54
N TYR A 46 0.01 5.17 -2.08
CA TYR A 46 0.26 4.22 -1.00
C TYR A 46 0.49 4.97 0.31
N ILE A 47 0.16 4.33 1.43
CA ILE A 47 0.33 4.89 2.78
C ILE A 47 1.48 4.14 3.43
N GLU A 48 2.58 4.83 3.74
CA GLU A 48 3.77 4.20 4.35
C GLU A 48 3.69 4.25 5.88
N PRO A 49 3.34 3.15 6.56
CA PRO A 49 3.25 3.14 8.02
C PRO A 49 4.62 3.02 8.69
N GLN A 50 5.64 2.48 8.02
CA GLN A 50 6.93 2.17 8.63
C GLN A 50 7.82 3.42 8.76
N VAL A 51 7.63 4.41 7.89
CA VAL A 51 8.46 5.62 7.83
C VAL A 51 7.58 6.86 7.63
N TYR A 52 7.33 7.59 8.71
CA TYR A 52 6.70 8.91 8.67
C TYR A 52 7.76 10.02 8.62
N SER A 53 7.50 11.05 7.79
CA SER A 53 8.21 12.33 7.85
C SER A 53 7.22 13.44 7.55
N GLU A 54 7.34 14.59 8.21
CA GLU A 54 6.44 15.73 7.96
C GLU A 54 6.51 16.21 6.51
N ARG A 55 7.73 16.21 5.93
CA ARG A 55 7.96 16.63 4.54
C ARG A 55 7.18 15.80 3.54
N SER A 56 7.16 14.50 3.71
CA SER A 56 6.60 13.58 2.72
C SER A 56 5.18 13.13 3.12
N GLY A 57 4.79 13.30 4.39
CA GLY A 57 3.50 12.87 4.96
C GLY A 57 3.40 11.36 5.14
N ALA A 58 2.17 10.83 5.23
CA ALA A 58 1.92 9.39 5.17
C ALA A 58 1.54 8.92 3.76
N LYS A 59 0.91 9.80 2.96
CA LYS A 59 0.49 9.54 1.58
C LYS A 59 1.68 9.71 0.63
N ARG A 60 2.10 8.64 -0.01
CA ARG A 60 3.28 8.58 -0.88
C ARG A 60 2.89 8.31 -2.33
N SER A 61 3.81 8.63 -3.26
CA SER A 61 3.59 8.38 -4.69
C SER A 61 3.66 6.89 -5.00
N ILE A 62 2.75 6.37 -5.82
CA ILE A 62 2.83 4.98 -6.29
C ILE A 62 4.12 4.71 -7.05
N ASP A 63 4.70 5.72 -7.71
CA ASP A 63 5.98 5.57 -8.41
C ASP A 63 7.12 5.09 -7.51
N GLU A 64 7.20 5.60 -6.27
CA GLU A 64 8.21 5.21 -5.29
C GLU A 64 8.10 3.73 -4.93
N LEU A 65 6.86 3.24 -4.81
CA LEU A 65 6.58 1.83 -4.53
C LEU A 65 6.91 0.93 -5.73
N CYS A 66 6.55 1.36 -6.95
CA CYS A 66 6.88 0.67 -8.19
C CYS A 66 8.39 0.58 -8.42
N GLU A 67 9.16 1.58 -7.96
CA GLU A 67 10.61 1.59 -8.02
C GLU A 67 11.24 0.69 -6.97
N SER A 68 10.64 0.55 -5.79
CA SER A 68 11.21 -0.19 -4.66
C SER A 68 10.86 -1.69 -4.67
N GLY A 69 9.81 -2.08 -5.39
CA GLY A 69 9.31 -3.47 -5.44
C GLY A 69 10.30 -4.49 -6.03
N ALA A 70 10.32 -5.69 -5.45
CA ALA A 70 11.21 -6.78 -5.81
C ALA A 70 11.11 -7.16 -7.30
N THR A 71 12.26 -7.42 -7.93
CA THR A 71 12.32 -7.82 -9.34
C THR A 71 11.79 -9.24 -9.58
N LYS A 72 11.75 -10.10 -8.55
CA LYS A 72 11.15 -11.43 -8.58
C LYS A 72 10.12 -11.53 -7.44
N PRO A 73 8.86 -11.11 -7.66
CA PRO A 73 7.84 -11.14 -6.62
C PRO A 73 7.49 -12.59 -6.24
N TYR A 74 7.07 -12.77 -4.99
CA TYR A 74 6.72 -14.08 -4.44
C TYR A 74 5.21 -14.33 -4.62
N PRO A 75 4.77 -15.52 -5.07
CA PRO A 75 3.39 -15.75 -5.49
C PRO A 75 2.35 -15.64 -4.37
N LYS A 76 2.77 -15.70 -3.10
CA LYS A 76 1.87 -15.51 -1.93
C LYS A 76 1.64 -14.05 -1.55
N ARG A 77 2.16 -13.11 -2.35
CA ARG A 77 2.03 -11.67 -2.15
C ARG A 77 1.05 -11.08 -3.15
N GLY A 78 0.39 -9.99 -2.79
CA GLY A 78 -0.58 -9.34 -3.67
C GLY A 78 -1.43 -8.29 -2.96
N VAL A 79 -2.51 -7.91 -3.62
CA VAL A 79 -3.46 -6.86 -3.20
C VAL A 79 -4.75 -7.49 -2.71
N LEU A 80 -5.25 -7.03 -1.56
CA LEU A 80 -6.52 -7.40 -0.96
C LEU A 80 -7.37 -6.14 -0.76
N ARG A 81 -8.56 -6.09 -1.35
CA ARG A 81 -9.51 -5.00 -1.08
C ARG A 81 -10.10 -5.14 0.34
N VAL A 82 -10.24 -4.02 1.04
CA VAL A 82 -10.85 -3.97 2.36
C VAL A 82 -12.04 -3.02 2.33
N ASP A 83 -13.23 -3.58 2.40
CA ASP A 83 -14.50 -2.85 2.49
C ASP A 83 -15.11 -2.98 3.90
N ASN A 84 -16.20 -2.25 4.17
CA ASN A 84 -16.95 -2.32 5.43
C ASN A 84 -16.07 -2.15 6.68
N LYS A 85 -15.27 -1.08 6.70
CA LYS A 85 -14.29 -0.80 7.77
C LYS A 85 -15.00 -0.58 9.11
N LEU A 86 -15.12 -1.64 9.90
CA LEU A 86 -15.54 -1.56 11.29
C LEU A 86 -14.29 -1.42 12.15
N PHE A 87 -14.15 -0.28 12.80
CA PHE A 87 -13.07 -0.05 13.76
C PHE A 87 -13.55 -0.49 15.14
N ASP A 88 -12.93 -1.54 15.69
CA ASP A 88 -13.23 -2.02 17.03
C ASP A 88 -12.56 -1.12 18.08
N THR A 89 -13.35 -0.19 18.62
CA THR A 89 -12.88 0.78 19.62
C THR A 89 -12.60 0.15 20.97
N LYS A 90 -12.94 -1.13 21.21
CA LYS A 90 -12.60 -1.86 22.44
C LYS A 90 -11.10 -1.82 22.73
N PHE A 91 -10.27 -1.78 21.68
CA PHE A 91 -8.82 -1.79 21.80
C PHE A 91 -8.20 -0.39 21.68
N ALA A 92 -9.02 0.67 21.58
CA ALA A 92 -8.51 2.04 21.42
C ALA A 92 -7.57 2.44 22.56
N SER A 93 -7.84 1.99 23.79
CA SER A 93 -7.03 2.28 24.97
C SER A 93 -5.62 1.69 24.93
N ILE A 94 -5.30 0.78 24.00
CA ILE A 94 -3.91 0.32 23.77
C ILE A 94 -3.05 1.46 23.21
N PHE A 95 -3.68 2.42 22.51
CA PHE A 95 -3.01 3.55 21.89
C PHE A 95 -2.98 4.80 22.77
N ASP A 96 -3.70 4.80 23.89
CA ASP A 96 -3.60 5.86 24.90
C ASP A 96 -2.26 5.73 25.63
N LYS A 97 -1.49 6.81 25.63
CA LYS A 97 -0.21 6.94 26.33
C LYS A 97 -0.40 7.51 27.73
#